data_AF-A0A452XG15-F1
#
_entry.id   AF-A0A452XG15-F1
#
_cell.length_a   1.000
_cell.length_b   1.000
_cell.length_c   1.000
_cell.angle_alpha   90.00
_cell.angle_beta   90.00
_cell.angle_gamma   90.00
#
_symmetry.space_group_name_H-M   'P 1'
#
loop_
_entity.id
_entity.type
_entity.pdbx_description
1 polymer ?
#
loop_
_entity_poly.entity_id
_entity_poly.type
_entity_poly.pdbx_seq_one_letter_code
_entity_poly.pdbx_strand_id
1 'polypeptide(L)'
;RSRHELLESADGVRQERKKAFVVIGINTAFSSKKRRDSVRETWMPQGEKLKKLEEEKGVVIRFMIGHSPASNSALDQAIDVEDAIHHDFLRLDHVEGYHKLSAKTKTFFSTAVASWDADFYVKVDDDVHVNLGMLLTTLGRHKLKPRVYIGCMKSGPVLSDK
;
A
#
# COMPACT_ATOMS: atom_id res chain seq x y z
N ARG A 1 -4.84 -2.48 -48.70
CA ARG A 1 -4.72 -1.83 -47.37
C ARG A 1 -4.12 -2.84 -46.42
N SER A 2 -3.01 -2.48 -45.80
CA SER A 2 -2.08 -3.39 -45.12
C SER A 2 -2.65 -3.88 -43.78
N ARG A 3 -2.17 -5.05 -43.35
CA ARG A 3 -2.42 -5.80 -42.11
C ARG A 3 -1.98 -5.05 -40.82
N HIS A 4 -1.86 -3.72 -40.91
CA HIS A 4 -1.34 -2.79 -39.91
C HIS A 4 -2.45 -1.94 -39.24
N GLU A 5 -3.71 -2.10 -39.67
CA GLU A 5 -4.89 -1.40 -39.10
C GLU A 5 -5.68 -2.25 -38.08
N LEU A 6 -5.12 -3.37 -37.59
CA LEU A 6 -5.79 -4.27 -36.61
C LEU A 6 -5.13 -4.28 -35.22
N LEU A 7 -4.38 -3.24 -34.85
CA LEU A 7 -3.70 -3.16 -33.54
C LEU A 7 -3.96 -1.86 -32.74
N GLU A 8 -4.88 -1.01 -33.16
CA GLU A 8 -5.23 0.21 -32.41
C GLU A 8 -6.71 0.24 -32.02
N SER A 9 -7.07 -0.62 -31.07
CA SER A 9 -8.26 -0.40 -30.24
C SER A 9 -8.14 -1.21 -28.95
N ALA A 10 -7.24 -0.75 -28.10
CA ALA A 10 -7.26 -1.05 -26.68
C ALA A 10 -7.09 0.28 -25.92
N ASP A 11 -7.94 1.26 -26.24
CA ASP A 11 -8.31 2.30 -25.29
C ASP A 11 -9.11 1.63 -24.17
N GLY A 12 -8.40 0.87 -23.33
CA GLY A 12 -8.87 0.57 -22.00
C GLY A 12 -9.06 1.92 -21.33
N VAL A 13 -10.31 2.22 -20.96
CA VAL A 13 -10.67 3.39 -20.15
C VAL A 13 -9.62 3.48 -19.03
N ARG A 14 -8.67 4.41 -19.14
CA ARG A 14 -7.75 4.71 -18.05
C ARG A 14 -8.62 5.32 -16.97
N GLN A 15 -9.05 4.48 -16.04
CA GLN A 15 -9.80 4.92 -14.88
C GLN A 15 -8.99 6.06 -14.23
N GLU A 16 -9.58 7.24 -14.10
CA GLU A 16 -8.86 8.38 -13.53
C GLU A 16 -8.39 8.02 -12.12
N ARG A 17 -7.08 8.01 -11.93
CA ARG A 17 -6.46 7.65 -10.66
C ARG A 17 -6.84 8.69 -9.61
N LYS A 18 -7.19 8.21 -8.41
CA LYS A 18 -7.56 9.10 -7.30
C LYS A 18 -6.36 9.94 -6.88
N LYS A 19 -6.53 11.25 -6.76
CA LYS A 19 -5.49 12.14 -6.22
C LYS A 19 -5.30 11.86 -4.73
N ALA A 20 -4.05 11.81 -4.28
CA ALA A 20 -3.71 11.67 -2.88
C ALA A 20 -2.46 12.50 -2.54
N PHE A 21 -2.32 12.90 -1.29
CA PHE A 21 -1.07 13.43 -0.78
C PHE A 21 -0.08 12.30 -0.49
N VAL A 22 -0.54 11.25 0.21
CA VAL A 22 0.29 10.09 0.52
C VAL A 22 -0.53 8.82 0.59
N VAL A 23 0.03 7.71 0.08
CA VAL A 23 -0.47 6.35 0.30
C VAL A 23 0.49 5.59 1.19
N ILE A 24 0.01 5.15 2.35
CA ILE A 24 0.77 4.40 3.35
C ILE A 24 0.31 2.95 3.35
N GLY A 25 1.19 2.04 2.94
CA GLY A 25 1.01 0.59 3.02
C GLY A 25 1.71 0.02 4.26
N ILE A 26 0.92 -0.60 5.13
CA ILE A 26 1.41 -1.29 6.33
C ILE A 26 1.55 -2.77 6.02
N ASN A 27 2.79 -3.26 5.92
CA ASN A 27 3.07 -4.67 5.68
C ASN A 27 2.59 -5.51 6.86
N THR A 28 1.72 -6.48 6.58
CA THR A 28 1.22 -7.40 7.61
C THR A 28 1.13 -8.83 7.08
N ALA A 29 0.73 -9.79 7.91
CA ALA A 29 0.54 -11.18 7.53
C ALA A 29 -0.73 -11.74 8.19
N PHE A 30 -1.20 -12.91 7.75
CA PHE A 30 -2.38 -13.56 8.34
C PHE A 30 -2.29 -13.71 9.86
N SER A 31 -1.12 -14.11 10.37
CA SER A 31 -0.86 -14.31 11.80
C SER A 31 -0.77 -13.01 12.62
N SER A 32 -0.68 -11.85 11.97
CA SER A 32 -0.38 -10.56 12.62
C SER A 32 -1.62 -9.81 13.11
N LYS A 33 -2.76 -10.48 13.35
CA LYS A 33 -4.00 -9.80 13.80
C LYS A 33 -3.76 -8.89 15.01
N LYS A 34 -3.08 -9.39 16.05
CA LYS A 34 -2.77 -8.59 17.26
C LYS A 34 -1.95 -7.32 16.96
N ARG A 35 -1.07 -7.37 15.96
CA ARG A 35 -0.29 -6.20 15.53
C ARG A 35 -1.17 -5.19 14.80
N ARG A 36 -2.07 -5.66 13.93
CA ARG A 36 -3.07 -4.78 13.28
C ARG A 36 -3.96 -4.10 14.29
N ASP A 37 -4.48 -4.84 15.26
CA ASP A 37 -5.29 -4.30 16.36
C ASP A 37 -4.49 -3.23 17.13
N SER A 38 -3.23 -3.51 17.49
CA SER A 38 -2.36 -2.53 18.15
C SER A 38 -2.11 -1.27 17.33
N VAL A 39 -1.90 -1.39 16.02
CA VAL A 39 -1.73 -0.24 15.11
C VAL A 39 -2.99 0.63 15.10
N ARG A 40 -4.18 0.01 15.00
CA ARG A 40 -5.49 0.69 15.05
C ARG A 40 -5.76 1.38 16.38
N GLU A 41 -5.37 0.74 17.48
CA GLU A 41 -5.55 1.26 18.84
C GLU A 41 -4.57 2.39 19.19
N THR A 42 -3.51 2.57 18.40
CA THR A 42 -2.44 3.54 18.71
C THR A 42 -2.38 4.68 17.72
N TRP A 43 -1.80 4.49 16.53
CA TRP A 43 -1.43 5.58 15.63
C TRP A 43 -2.28 5.68 14.36
N MET A 44 -2.97 4.61 13.99
CA MET A 44 -3.83 4.59 12.81
C MET A 44 -5.26 5.00 13.18
N PRO A 45 -5.81 6.10 12.62
CA PRO A 45 -7.22 6.43 12.80
C PRO A 45 -8.12 5.30 12.26
N GLN A 46 -9.31 5.17 12.84
CA GLN A 46 -10.29 4.12 12.49
C GLN A 46 -11.63 4.74 12.04
N GLY A 47 -12.40 3.98 11.26
CA GLY A 47 -13.76 4.35 10.84
C GLY A 47 -13.83 5.73 10.20
N GLU A 48 -14.77 6.55 10.65
CA GLU A 48 -14.99 7.91 10.12
C GLU A 48 -13.76 8.81 10.20
N LYS A 49 -12.88 8.63 11.21
CA LYS A 49 -11.65 9.43 11.29
C LYS A 49 -10.67 9.07 10.19
N LEU A 50 -10.57 7.79 9.83
CA LEU A 50 -9.74 7.33 8.72
C LEU A 50 -10.29 7.84 7.39
N LYS A 51 -11.60 7.70 7.19
CA LYS A 51 -12.29 8.18 5.98
C LYS A 51 -12.13 9.68 5.79
N LYS A 52 -12.37 10.47 6.84
CA LYS A 52 -12.20 11.93 6.81
C LYS A 52 -10.76 12.33 6.49
N LEU A 53 -9.79 11.60 7.05
CA LEU A 53 -8.38 11.85 6.78
C LEU A 53 -8.04 11.57 5.30
N GLU A 54 -8.61 10.52 4.71
CA GLU A 54 -8.47 10.22 3.28
C GLU A 54 -9.11 11.28 2.39
N GLU A 55 -10.37 11.63 2.66
CA GLU A 55 -11.16 12.56 1.83
C GLU A 55 -10.65 14.01 1.92
N GLU A 56 -10.34 14.49 3.13
CA GLU A 56 -9.98 15.91 3.35
C GLU A 56 -8.49 16.20 3.18
N LYS A 57 -7.63 15.22 3.46
CA LYS A 57 -6.17 15.40 3.46
C LYS A 57 -5.46 14.58 2.39
N GLY A 58 -6.16 13.69 1.68
CA GLY A 58 -5.56 12.79 0.71
C GLY A 58 -4.57 11.82 1.34
N VAL A 59 -4.77 11.43 2.60
CA VAL A 59 -3.87 10.50 3.32
C VAL A 59 -4.55 9.14 3.38
N VAL A 60 -4.10 8.24 2.52
CA VAL A 60 -4.60 6.86 2.44
C VAL A 60 -3.72 5.98 3.32
N ILE A 61 -4.32 5.23 4.23
CA ILE A 61 -3.61 4.26 5.09
C ILE A 61 -4.31 2.91 4.94
N ARG A 62 -3.55 1.87 4.59
CA ARG A 62 -4.08 0.51 4.41
C ARG A 62 -3.11 -0.55 4.91
N PHE A 63 -3.64 -1.63 5.50
CA PHE A 63 -2.89 -2.87 5.71
C PHE A 63 -2.76 -3.61 4.38
N MET A 64 -1.53 -3.80 3.91
CA MET A 64 -1.30 -4.54 2.67
C MET A 64 -1.21 -6.04 2.96
N ILE A 65 -2.13 -6.80 2.37
CA ILE A 65 -2.22 -8.25 2.55
C ILE A 65 -2.51 -8.95 1.23
N GLY A 66 -1.78 -10.02 0.96
CA GLY A 66 -2.04 -10.90 -0.17
C GLY A 66 -3.19 -11.87 0.12
N HIS A 67 -3.17 -12.98 -0.60
CA HIS A 67 -4.09 -14.09 -0.42
C HIS A 67 -3.31 -15.38 -0.14
N SER A 68 -3.99 -16.40 0.38
CA SER A 68 -3.36 -17.70 0.53
C SER A 68 -3.18 -18.39 -0.84
N PRO A 69 -2.32 -19.42 -0.94
CA PRO A 69 -2.17 -20.18 -2.18
C PRO A 69 -3.44 -20.95 -2.58
N ALA A 70 -4.31 -21.27 -1.63
CA ALA A 70 -5.51 -22.07 -1.85
C ALA A 70 -6.74 -21.17 -1.95
N SER A 71 -7.59 -21.40 -2.94
CA SER A 71 -8.89 -20.72 -3.01
C SER A 71 -9.74 -21.05 -1.77
N ASN A 72 -10.45 -20.06 -1.24
CA ASN A 72 -11.37 -20.20 -0.10
C ASN A 72 -10.71 -20.69 1.21
N SER A 73 -9.44 -20.35 1.46
CA SER A 73 -8.80 -20.73 2.71
C SER A 73 -9.45 -20.05 3.93
N ALA A 74 -9.38 -20.71 5.10
CA ALA A 74 -9.83 -20.12 6.36
C ALA A 74 -9.07 -18.83 6.73
N LEU A 75 -7.81 -18.70 6.26
CA LEU A 75 -7.01 -17.50 6.47
C LEU A 75 -7.55 -16.31 5.67
N ASP A 76 -7.95 -16.54 4.42
CA ASP A 76 -8.57 -15.50 3.59
C ASP A 76 -9.93 -15.09 4.15
N GLN A 77 -10.76 -16.05 4.56
CA GLN A 77 -12.05 -15.77 5.19
C GLN A 77 -11.91 -14.96 6.48
N ALA A 78 -10.88 -15.23 7.29
CA ALA A 78 -10.62 -14.47 8.50
C ALA A 78 -10.26 -13.01 8.18
N ILE A 79 -9.53 -12.76 7.08
CA ILE A 79 -9.26 -11.40 6.59
C ILE A 79 -10.52 -10.75 6.06
N ASP A 80 -11.38 -11.47 5.33
CA ASP A 80 -12.64 -10.91 4.81
C ASP A 80 -13.58 -10.48 5.94
N VAL A 81 -13.66 -11.26 7.03
CA VAL A 81 -14.41 -10.89 8.23
C VAL A 81 -13.83 -9.64 8.90
N GLU A 82 -12.51 -9.55 9.00
CA GLU A 82 -11.86 -8.38 9.58
C GLU A 82 -12.05 -7.13 8.71
N ASP A 83 -11.92 -7.25 7.39
CA ASP A 83 -12.10 -6.16 6.44
C ASP A 83 -13.54 -5.67 6.38
N ALA A 84 -14.52 -6.56 6.55
CA ALA A 84 -15.94 -6.19 6.65
C ALA A 84 -16.25 -5.30 7.89
N ILE A 85 -15.37 -5.31 8.91
CA ILE A 85 -15.53 -4.49 10.11
C ILE A 85 -14.73 -3.18 9.98
N HIS A 86 -13.49 -3.26 9.52
CA HIS A 86 -12.55 -2.14 9.58
C HIS A 86 -12.38 -1.38 8.26
N HIS A 87 -12.63 -2.03 7.12
CA HIS A 87 -12.50 -1.47 5.77
C HIS A 87 -11.15 -0.80 5.49
N ASP A 88 -10.08 -1.38 6.04
CA ASP A 88 -8.74 -0.79 6.06
C ASP A 88 -7.67 -1.68 5.42
N PHE A 89 -8.06 -2.74 4.71
CA PHE A 89 -7.12 -3.54 3.94
C PHE A 89 -6.94 -3.04 2.50
N LEU A 90 -5.75 -3.31 1.98
CA LEU A 90 -5.45 -3.34 0.55
C LEU A 90 -5.10 -4.78 0.19
N ARG A 91 -6.06 -5.46 -0.45
CA ARG A 91 -5.88 -6.83 -0.98
C ARG A 91 -4.97 -6.78 -2.20
N LEU A 92 -3.86 -7.50 -2.14
CA LEU A 92 -2.87 -7.60 -3.21
C LEU A 92 -3.02 -8.92 -3.96
N ASP A 93 -2.83 -8.87 -5.29
CA ASP A 93 -2.60 -10.08 -6.10
C ASP A 93 -1.18 -10.61 -5.82
N HIS A 94 -1.08 -11.28 -4.68
CA HIS A 94 0.16 -11.79 -4.12
C HIS A 94 -0.14 -12.99 -3.24
N VAL A 95 0.45 -14.14 -3.57
CA VAL A 95 0.40 -15.30 -2.69
C VAL A 95 1.33 -15.07 -1.49
N GLU A 96 0.75 -14.96 -0.29
CA GLU A 96 1.50 -14.76 0.95
C GLU A 96 2.50 -15.91 1.21
N GLY A 97 3.65 -15.57 1.77
CA GLY A 97 4.69 -16.53 2.14
C GLY A 97 5.95 -15.84 2.65
N TYR A 98 6.64 -16.49 3.59
CA TYR A 98 7.80 -15.92 4.29
C TYR A 98 8.90 -15.41 3.34
N HIS A 99 9.18 -16.14 2.25
CA HIS A 99 10.22 -15.77 1.28
C HIS A 99 9.75 -14.83 0.16
N LYS A 100 8.57 -14.22 0.29
CA LYS A 100 7.94 -13.42 -0.79
C LYS A 100 7.80 -11.93 -0.47
N LEU A 101 8.45 -11.43 0.59
CA LEU A 101 8.31 -10.04 1.05
C LEU A 101 8.74 -8.98 0.03
N SER A 102 9.82 -9.22 -0.72
CA SER A 102 10.26 -8.29 -1.79
C SER A 102 9.24 -8.24 -2.93
N ALA A 103 8.69 -9.39 -3.31
CA ALA A 103 7.64 -9.47 -4.31
C ALA A 103 6.35 -8.78 -3.82
N LYS A 104 5.98 -8.95 -2.55
CA LYS A 104 4.85 -8.24 -1.94
C LYS A 104 5.02 -6.73 -2.00
N THR A 105 6.22 -6.24 -1.65
CA THR A 105 6.56 -4.82 -1.72
C THR A 105 6.44 -4.28 -3.15
N LYS A 106 6.93 -5.03 -4.15
CA LYS A 106 6.77 -4.69 -5.57
C LYS A 106 5.30 -4.64 -5.97
N THR A 107 4.51 -5.65 -5.59
CA THR A 107 3.06 -5.68 -5.88
C THR A 107 2.37 -4.48 -5.24
N PHE A 108 2.66 -4.16 -3.98
CA PHE A 108 2.10 -2.99 -3.30
C PHE A 108 2.35 -1.69 -4.07
N PHE A 109 3.59 -1.37 -4.42
CA PHE A 109 3.87 -0.12 -5.13
C PHE A 109 3.25 -0.12 -6.54
N SER A 110 3.21 -1.26 -7.22
CA SER A 110 2.57 -1.38 -8.53
C SER A 110 1.06 -1.11 -8.45
N THR A 111 0.38 -1.73 -7.48
CA THR A 111 -1.05 -1.50 -7.22
C THR A 111 -1.31 -0.06 -6.78
N ALA A 112 -0.52 0.47 -5.84
CA ALA A 112 -0.71 1.80 -5.33
C ALA A 112 -0.56 2.88 -6.40
N VAL A 113 0.45 2.78 -7.27
CA VAL A 113 0.67 3.72 -8.38
C VAL A 113 -0.42 3.58 -9.46
N ALA A 114 -0.97 2.38 -9.67
CA ALA A 114 -2.08 2.16 -10.58
C ALA A 114 -3.40 2.75 -10.04
N SER A 115 -3.62 2.73 -8.72
CA SER A 115 -4.87 3.17 -8.10
C SER A 115 -4.90 4.65 -7.71
N TRP A 116 -3.77 5.20 -7.26
CA TRP A 116 -3.65 6.58 -6.82
C TRP A 116 -2.57 7.32 -7.60
N ASP A 117 -2.83 8.59 -7.88
CA ASP A 117 -1.83 9.56 -8.32
C ASP A 117 -1.44 10.40 -7.10
N ALA A 118 -0.47 9.89 -6.33
CA ALA A 118 -0.08 10.44 -5.03
C ALA A 118 1.26 11.19 -5.10
N ASP A 119 1.42 12.24 -4.27
CA ASP A 119 2.72 12.90 -4.13
C ASP A 119 3.78 11.96 -3.51
N PHE A 120 3.36 11.07 -2.60
CA PHE A 120 4.22 10.11 -1.91
C PHE A 120 3.59 8.72 -1.76
N TYR A 121 4.44 7.70 -1.75
CA TYR A 121 4.09 6.33 -1.40
C TYR A 121 5.02 5.84 -0.30
N VAL A 122 4.46 5.33 0.79
CA VAL A 122 5.18 4.95 1.99
C VAL A 122 4.89 3.48 2.30
N LYS A 123 5.94 2.72 2.61
CA LYS A 123 5.83 1.35 3.12
C LYS A 123 6.37 1.32 4.55
N VAL A 124 5.59 0.78 5.48
CA VAL A 124 5.99 0.52 6.87
C VAL A 124 5.67 -0.92 7.23
N ASP A 125 6.23 -1.45 8.31
CA ASP A 125 5.92 -2.78 8.84
C ASP A 125 4.95 -2.67 10.05
N ASP A 126 4.18 -3.72 10.33
CA ASP A 126 3.13 -3.73 11.36
C ASP A 126 3.64 -3.74 12.82
N ASP A 127 4.95 -3.80 13.03
CA ASP A 127 5.62 -3.62 14.32
C ASP A 127 6.27 -2.25 14.49
N VAL A 128 5.93 -1.28 13.63
CA VAL A 128 6.39 0.11 13.70
C VAL A 128 5.26 1.02 14.20
N HIS A 129 5.60 1.90 15.14
CA HIS A 129 4.74 3.02 15.51
C HIS A 129 5.12 4.27 14.71
N VAL A 130 4.16 4.85 13.98
CA VAL A 130 4.39 6.03 13.14
C VAL A 130 3.80 7.27 13.79
N ASN A 131 4.63 8.29 14.02
CA ASN A 131 4.11 9.63 14.34
C ASN A 131 3.55 10.27 13.06
N LEU A 132 2.25 10.11 12.83
CA LEU A 132 1.58 10.52 11.60
C LEU A 132 1.70 12.03 11.35
N GLY A 133 1.54 12.86 12.39
CA GLY A 133 1.67 14.33 12.25
C GLY A 133 3.06 14.75 11.78
N MET A 134 4.12 14.16 12.36
CA MET A 134 5.50 14.44 11.97
C MET A 134 5.82 13.90 10.57
N LEU A 135 5.32 12.72 10.21
CA LEU A 135 5.49 12.16 8.87
C LEU A 135 4.88 13.09 7.81
N LEU A 136 3.60 13.44 7.96
CA LEU A 136 2.89 14.29 7.00
C LEU A 136 3.52 15.68 6.89
N THR A 137 3.94 16.28 8.01
CA THR A 137 4.64 17.57 8.02
C THR A 137 5.97 17.48 7.26
N THR A 138 6.73 16.39 7.46
CA THR A 138 8.00 16.17 6.76
C THR A 138 7.80 16.00 5.27
N LEU A 139 6.88 15.13 4.85
CA LEU A 139 6.56 14.94 3.43
C LEU A 139 6.07 16.24 2.77
N GLY A 140 5.28 17.05 3.47
CA GLY A 140 4.79 18.34 2.97
C GLY A 140 5.94 19.30 2.62
N ARG A 141 7.02 19.34 3.43
CA ARG A 141 8.22 20.13 3.14
C ARG A 141 9.01 19.64 1.92
N HIS A 142 8.82 18.38 1.52
CA HIS A 142 9.50 17.76 0.40
C HIS A 142 8.63 17.66 -0.86
N LYS A 143 7.36 18.08 -0.82
CA LYS A 143 6.38 17.90 -1.92
C LYS A 143 6.85 18.42 -3.28
N LEU A 144 7.58 19.54 -3.30
CA LEU A 144 8.07 20.15 -4.55
C LEU A 144 9.45 19.64 -4.98
N LYS A 145 10.09 18.76 -4.21
CA LYS A 145 11.41 18.21 -4.54
C LYS A 145 11.24 16.95 -5.40
N PRO A 146 11.85 16.87 -6.58
CA PRO A 146 11.74 15.68 -7.42
C PRO A 146 12.56 14.52 -6.85
N ARG A 147 12.10 13.28 -7.10
CA ARG A 147 12.84 12.02 -6.81
C ARG A 147 13.29 11.87 -5.35
N VAL A 148 12.43 12.27 -4.42
CA VAL A 148 12.68 12.13 -2.98
C VAL A 148 12.55 10.66 -2.58
N TYR A 149 13.57 10.14 -1.91
CA TYR A 149 13.55 8.83 -1.25
C TYR A 149 14.08 9.01 0.17
N ILE A 150 13.23 8.78 1.18
CA ILE A 150 13.50 9.08 2.60
C ILE A 150 13.36 7.79 3.39
N GLY A 151 14.30 7.55 4.30
CA GLY A 151 14.29 6.43 5.21
C GLY A 151 15.56 6.38 6.04
N CYS A 152 15.65 5.40 6.93
CA CYS A 152 16.90 5.07 7.59
C CYS A 152 17.78 4.29 6.60
N MET A 153 18.57 5.02 5.80
CA MET A 153 19.45 4.41 4.80
C MET A 153 20.62 3.72 5.50
N LYS A 154 20.83 2.43 5.20
CA LYS A 154 22.07 1.73 5.54
C LYS A 154 23.03 1.82 4.36
N SER A 155 24.26 2.22 4.63
CA SER A 155 25.36 2.13 3.68
C SER A 155 26.03 0.76 3.78
N GLY A 156 26.49 0.23 2.65
CA GLY A 156 27.17 -1.06 2.58
C GLY A 156 27.43 -1.49 1.14
N PRO A 157 28.16 -2.61 0.93
CA PRO A 157 28.39 -3.15 -0.41
C PRO A 157 27.06 -3.45 -1.12
N VAL A 158 26.87 -2.89 -2.31
CA VAL A 158 25.72 -3.20 -3.17
C VAL A 158 26.02 -4.50 -3.91
N LEU A 159 25.30 -5.57 -3.55
CA LEU A 159 25.30 -6.79 -4.35
C LEU A 159 24.54 -6.50 -5.64
N SER A 160 25.22 -6.62 -6.78
CA SER A 160 24.63 -6.57 -8.11
C SER A 160 25.00 -7.85 -8.83
N ASP A 161 24.01 -8.55 -9.39
CA ASP A 161 24.29 -9.51 -10.46
C ASP A 161 24.74 -8.70 -11.67
N LYS A 162 25.92 -9.03 -12.19
CA LYS A 162 26.43 -8.49 -13.45
C LYS A 162 25.77 -9.17 -14.64
#